data_AF-A0A5T0RPR4-F1
#
_entry.id   AF-A0A5T0RPR4-F1
#
_cell.length_a   1.000
_cell.length_b   1.000
_cell.length_c   1.000
_cell.angle_alpha   90.00
_cell.angle_beta   90.00
_cell.angle_gamma   90.00
#
_symmetry.space_group_name_H-M   'P 1'
#
loop_
_entity.id
_entity.type
_entity.pdbx_description
1 polymer ?
#
loop_
_entity_poly.entity_id
_entity_poly.type
_entity_poly.pdbx_seq_one_letter_code
_entity_poly.pdbx_strand_id
1 'polypeptide(L)'
;MSHDTNFFLLYFKDKIPKDSLIFLKESLEKASEEQKEKLLFTKLKNPLYGLLFAFLLPGLDRIYNGNIILGILKIISTILVSIGLIIAEDKNDESAMLIFIILVFMLSVWVILDYFLVWKDICQNNLKKIFEVLQ
;
A
#
# COMPACT_ATOMS: atom_id res chain seq x y z
N MET A 1 -26.05 2.10 -21.39
CA MET A 1 -25.08 1.78 -20.32
C MET A 1 -25.86 1.07 -19.22
N SER A 2 -25.52 -0.17 -18.88
CA SER A 2 -26.26 -0.86 -17.80
C SER A 2 -26.00 -0.14 -16.49
N HIS A 3 -26.99 -0.11 -15.61
CA HIS A 3 -26.89 0.55 -14.31
C HIS A 3 -25.78 -0.09 -13.45
N ASP A 4 -25.53 -1.38 -13.65
CA ASP A 4 -24.56 -2.19 -12.89
C ASP A 4 -23.11 -1.83 -13.23
N THR A 5 -22.79 -1.59 -14.51
CA THR A 5 -21.42 -1.22 -14.91
C THR A 5 -20.98 0.09 -14.26
N ASN A 6 -21.88 1.08 -14.17
CA ASN A 6 -21.60 2.35 -13.50
C ASN A 6 -21.34 2.19 -12.00
N PHE A 7 -22.13 1.33 -11.36
CA PHE A 7 -21.95 1.01 -9.95
C PHE A 7 -20.55 0.43 -9.69
N PHE A 8 -20.13 -0.56 -10.48
CA PHE A 8 -18.80 -1.16 -10.36
C PHE A 8 -17.68 -0.15 -10.63
N LEU A 9 -17.80 0.67 -11.68
CA LEU A 9 -16.81 1.70 -11.98
C LEU A 9 -16.65 2.70 -10.83
N LEU A 10 -17.75 3.15 -10.22
CA LEU A 10 -17.72 4.02 -9.04
C LEU A 10 -17.09 3.32 -7.83
N TYR A 11 -17.46 2.07 -7.58
CA TYR A 11 -16.95 1.29 -6.44
C TYR A 11 -15.43 1.00 -6.53
N PHE A 12 -14.91 0.82 -7.74
CA PHE A 12 -13.50 0.50 -7.99
C PHE A 12 -12.61 1.72 -8.24
N LYS A 13 -13.18 2.87 -8.61
CA LYS A 13 -12.45 4.09 -9.04
C LYS A 13 -11.23 4.44 -8.19
N ASP A 14 -11.38 4.46 -6.88
CA ASP A 14 -10.34 4.87 -5.94
C ASP A 14 -9.48 3.70 -5.43
N LYS A 15 -9.70 2.50 -5.95
CA LYS A 15 -9.03 1.25 -5.55
C LYS A 15 -8.14 0.67 -6.65
N ILE A 16 -8.13 1.26 -7.85
CA ILE A 16 -7.40 0.77 -9.03
C ILE A 16 -6.62 1.91 -9.71
N PRO A 17 -5.68 1.60 -10.62
CA PRO A 17 -5.02 2.60 -11.44
C PRO A 17 -6.01 3.39 -12.31
N LYS A 18 -5.86 4.71 -12.41
CA LYS A 18 -6.81 5.58 -13.13
C LYS A 18 -6.89 5.28 -14.62
N ASP A 19 -5.78 4.85 -15.20
CA ASP A 19 -5.61 4.45 -16.59
C ASP A 19 -6.30 3.13 -16.95
N SER A 20 -6.64 2.29 -15.95
CA SER A 20 -7.31 1.01 -16.20
C SER A 20 -8.84 1.08 -16.26
N LEU A 21 -9.44 2.25 -15.98
CA LEU A 21 -10.90 2.41 -15.93
C LEU A 21 -11.60 2.11 -17.27
N ILE A 22 -10.96 2.48 -18.38
CA ILE A 22 -11.51 2.24 -19.73
C ILE A 22 -11.55 0.73 -20.02
N PHE A 23 -10.44 0.04 -19.79
CA PHE A 23 -10.34 -1.41 -19.96
C PHE A 23 -11.31 -2.17 -19.05
N LEU A 24 -11.43 -1.74 -17.80
CA LEU A 24 -12.36 -2.33 -16.84
C LEU A 24 -13.81 -2.19 -17.31
N LYS A 25 -14.18 -1.04 -17.88
CA LYS A 25 -15.53 -0.83 -18.43
C LYS A 25 -15.84 -1.86 -19.53
N GLU A 26 -14.94 -2.03 -20.48
CA GLU A 26 -15.13 -2.99 -21.59
C GLU A 26 -15.27 -4.43 -21.09
N SER A 27 -14.47 -4.83 -20.09
CA SER A 27 -14.58 -6.16 -19.49
C SER A 27 -15.88 -6.34 -18.69
N LEU A 28 -16.34 -5.32 -17.97
CA LEU A 28 -17.62 -5.36 -17.24
C LEU A 28 -18.84 -5.47 -18.16
N GLU A 29 -18.79 -4.85 -19.34
CA GLU A 29 -19.87 -4.94 -20.33
C GLU A 29 -19.98 -6.34 -20.96
N LYS A 30 -18.87 -7.09 -21.00
CA LYS A 30 -18.80 -8.46 -21.50
C LYS A 30 -18.96 -9.53 -20.42
N ALA A 31 -18.93 -9.14 -19.14
CA ALA A 31 -18.97 -10.04 -18.01
C ALA A 31 -20.34 -10.71 -17.84
N SER A 32 -20.35 -11.98 -17.49
CA SER A 32 -21.57 -12.70 -17.11
C SER A 32 -22.12 -12.21 -15.77
N GLU A 33 -23.40 -12.49 -15.49
CA GLU A 33 -24.00 -12.16 -14.19
C GLU A 33 -23.30 -12.89 -13.02
N GLU A 34 -22.84 -14.12 -13.23
CA GLU A 34 -22.05 -14.87 -12.25
C GLU A 34 -20.71 -14.18 -11.94
N GLN A 35 -20.02 -13.65 -12.97
CA GLN A 35 -18.77 -12.91 -12.76
C GLN A 35 -19.01 -11.61 -11.99
N LYS A 36 -20.09 -10.88 -12.31
CA LYS A 36 -20.49 -9.67 -11.57
C LYS A 36 -20.83 -9.98 -10.12
N GLU A 37 -21.51 -11.09 -9.85
CA GLU A 37 -21.77 -11.55 -8.48
C GLU A 37 -20.46 -11.86 -7.74
N LYS A 38 -19.53 -12.59 -8.35
CA LYS A 38 -18.20 -12.87 -7.77
C LYS A 38 -17.41 -11.59 -7.48
N LEU A 39 -17.54 -10.56 -8.30
CA LEU A 39 -16.89 -9.26 -8.07
C LEU A 39 -17.39 -8.58 -6.78
N LEU A 40 -18.67 -8.72 -6.43
CA LEU A 40 -19.21 -8.17 -5.18
C LEU A 40 -18.56 -8.80 -3.94
N PHE A 41 -18.21 -10.08 -4.03
CA PHE A 41 -17.55 -10.82 -2.95
C PHE A 41 -16.02 -10.70 -2.97
N THR A 42 -15.45 -10.05 -3.98
CA THR A 42 -14.00 -9.89 -4.11
C THR A 42 -13.46 -8.90 -3.09
N LYS A 43 -12.57 -9.39 -2.22
CA LYS A 43 -11.94 -8.58 -1.17
C LYS A 43 -10.83 -7.70 -1.75
N LEU A 44 -11.20 -6.46 -2.06
CA LEU A 44 -10.27 -5.41 -2.47
C LEU A 44 -9.80 -4.59 -1.27
N LYS A 45 -8.50 -4.28 -1.26
CA LYS A 45 -7.90 -3.41 -0.24
C LYS A 45 -8.13 -1.94 -0.60
N ASN A 46 -8.18 -1.05 0.38
CA ASN A 46 -8.29 0.38 0.14
C ASN A 46 -6.88 1.01 0.19
N PRO A 47 -6.39 1.63 -0.90
CA PRO A 47 -5.10 2.31 -0.91
C PRO A 47 -4.95 3.37 0.20
N LEU A 48 -6.04 4.07 0.56
CA LEU A 48 -6.04 5.06 1.64
C LEU A 48 -5.72 4.43 3.01
N TYR A 49 -6.24 3.22 3.29
CA TYR A 49 -5.89 2.51 4.53
C TYR A 49 -4.40 2.12 4.54
N GLY A 50 -3.84 1.75 3.39
CA GLY A 50 -2.40 1.53 3.26
C GLY A 50 -1.58 2.75 3.69
N LEU A 51 -1.95 3.95 3.23
CA LEU A 51 -1.29 5.20 3.63
C LEU A 51 -1.52 5.54 5.11
N LEU A 52 -2.74 5.35 5.62
CA LEU A 52 -3.06 5.58 7.04
C LEU A 52 -2.19 4.72 7.95
N PHE A 53 -2.00 3.43 7.61
CA PHE A 53 -1.11 2.54 8.35
C PHE A 53 0.35 2.96 8.25
N ALA A 54 0.77 3.47 7.10
CA ALA A 54 2.13 3.97 6.87
C ALA A 54 2.49 5.15 7.81
N PHE A 55 1.50 6.01 8.09
CA PHE A 55 1.63 7.14 9.01
C PHE A 55 1.64 6.70 10.48
N LEU A 56 0.85 5.68 10.84
CA LEU A 56 0.78 5.19 12.21
C LEU A 56 2.08 4.51 12.66
N LEU A 57 2.62 3.63 11.82
CA LEU A 57 3.87 2.93 12.09
C LEU A 57 4.50 2.46 10.77
N PRO A 58 5.72 2.91 10.42
CA PRO A 58 6.41 2.47 9.22
C PRO A 58 6.51 0.94 9.16
N GLY A 59 5.96 0.34 8.11
CA GLY A 59 5.92 -1.11 7.88
C GLY A 59 4.53 -1.72 7.95
N LEU A 60 3.59 -1.13 8.72
CA LEU A 60 2.19 -1.61 8.74
C LEU A 60 1.51 -1.48 7.36
N ASP A 61 1.89 -0.46 6.60
CA ASP A 61 1.50 -0.26 5.20
C ASP A 61 1.84 -1.46 4.32
N ARG A 62 3.04 -2.02 4.48
CA ARG A 62 3.52 -3.18 3.71
C ARG A 62 2.89 -4.48 4.18
N ILE A 63 2.70 -4.65 5.49
CA ILE A 63 1.94 -5.78 6.05
C ILE A 63 0.50 -5.73 5.53
N TYR A 64 -0.14 -4.56 5.56
CA TYR A 64 -1.48 -4.36 5.02
C TYR A 64 -1.55 -4.67 3.54
N ASN A 65 -0.58 -4.22 2.73
CA ASN A 65 -0.51 -4.55 1.31
C ASN A 65 -0.32 -6.06 1.07
N GLY A 66 0.34 -6.76 1.99
CA GLY A 66 0.59 -8.21 1.96
C GLY A 66 2.07 -8.57 1.81
N ASN A 67 2.95 -7.58 1.71
CA ASN A 67 4.40 -7.77 1.73
C ASN A 67 4.90 -7.75 3.18
N ILE A 68 4.67 -8.86 3.88
CA ILE A 68 4.93 -9.00 5.31
C ILE A 68 6.42 -8.83 5.61
N ILE A 69 7.29 -9.42 4.80
CA ILE A 69 8.76 -9.39 4.99
C ILE A 69 9.26 -7.94 4.98
N LEU A 70 8.88 -7.17 3.96
CA LEU A 70 9.30 -5.76 3.86
C LEU A 70 8.72 -4.91 4.99
N GLY A 71 7.50 -5.21 5.42
CA GLY A 71 6.88 -4.53 6.56
C GLY A 71 7.62 -4.79 7.88
N ILE A 72 7.96 -6.04 8.17
CA ILE A 72 8.77 -6.41 9.35
C ILE A 72 10.15 -5.74 9.29
N LEU A 73 10.79 -5.72 8.12
CA LEU A 73 12.08 -5.07 7.93
C LEU A 73 12.02 -3.57 8.28
N LYS A 74 11.01 -2.84 7.79
CA LYS A 74 10.81 -1.42 8.10
C LYS A 74 10.63 -1.19 9.61
N ILE A 75 9.83 -2.03 10.28
CA ILE A 75 9.61 -1.94 11.73
C ILE A 75 10.92 -2.15 12.49
N ILE A 76 11.64 -3.24 12.19
CA ILE A 76 12.91 -3.57 12.86
C ILE A 76 13.94 -2.46 12.64
N SER A 77 14.11 -1.99 11.40
CA SER A 77 15.04 -0.89 11.09
C SER A 77 14.69 0.40 11.84
N THR A 78 13.40 0.73 11.94
CA THR A 78 12.95 1.92 12.69
C THR A 78 13.27 1.79 14.17
N ILE A 79 13.00 0.63 14.77
CA ILE A 79 13.29 0.36 16.19
C ILE A 79 14.80 0.41 16.47
N LEU A 80 15.61 -0.28 15.65
CA LEU A 80 17.06 -0.36 15.86
C LEU A 80 17.73 1.02 15.76
N VAL A 81 17.37 1.82 14.76
CA VAL A 81 17.91 3.17 14.60
C VAL A 81 17.50 4.06 15.78
N SER A 82 16.25 3.94 16.25
CA SER A 82 15.76 4.72 17.39
C SER A 82 16.46 4.35 18.70
N ILE A 83 16.64 3.05 18.96
CA ILE A 83 17.37 2.56 20.14
C ILE A 83 18.83 3.02 20.08
N GLY A 84 19.47 2.94 18.91
CA GLY A 84 20.84 3.41 18.73
C GLY A 84 21.02 4.89 19.05
N LEU A 85 20.07 5.74 18.62
CA LEU A 85 20.07 7.17 18.93
C LEU A 85 19.95 7.41 20.45
N ILE A 86 19.02 6.73 21.12
CA ILE A 86 18.81 6.85 22.58
C ILE A 86 20.08 6.44 23.34
N ILE A 87 20.74 5.35 22.94
CA ILE A 87 21.99 4.90 23.57
C ILE A 87 23.13 5.91 23.34
N ALA A 88 23.21 6.50 22.16
CA ALA A 88 24.22 7.50 21.85
C ALA A 88 24.01 8.79 22.68
N GLU A 89 22.76 9.20 22.87
CA GLU A 89 22.37 10.32 23.72
C GLU A 89 22.70 10.05 25.20
N ASP A 90 22.33 8.88 25.73
CA ASP A 90 22.61 8.48 27.12
C ASP A 90 24.13 8.48 27.43
N LYS A 91 24.95 8.08 26.45
CA LYS A 91 26.42 8.08 26.57
C LYS A 91 27.06 9.44 26.27
N ASN A 92 26.28 10.43 25.84
CA ASN A 92 26.77 11.71 25.34
C ASN A 92 27.86 11.54 24.25
N ASP A 93 27.71 10.53 23.39
CA ASP A 93 28.63 10.27 22.27
C ASP A 93 28.21 11.08 21.04
N GLU A 94 28.80 12.27 20.90
CA GLU A 94 28.48 13.21 19.81
C GLU A 94 28.63 12.60 18.41
N SER A 95 29.65 11.75 18.21
CA SER A 95 29.90 11.13 16.91
C SER A 95 28.85 10.08 16.59
N ALA A 96 28.50 9.23 17.55
CA ALA A 96 27.44 8.24 17.39
C ALA A 96 26.07 8.92 17.19
N MET A 97 25.78 9.98 17.93
CA MET A 97 24.55 10.76 17.77
C MET A 97 24.41 11.29 16.35
N LEU A 98 25.46 11.90 15.79
CA LEU A 98 25.45 12.40 14.41
C LEU A 98 25.18 11.28 13.40
N ILE A 99 25.80 10.12 13.57
CA ILE A 99 25.58 8.94 12.71
C ILE A 99 24.11 8.50 12.76
N PHE A 100 23.54 8.34 13.96
CA PHE A 100 22.15 7.90 14.10
C PHE A 100 21.15 8.93 13.57
N ILE A 101 21.41 10.22 13.72
CA ILE A 101 20.59 11.28 13.11
C ILE A 101 20.58 11.16 11.59
N ILE A 102 21.75 10.93 10.97
CA ILE A 102 21.85 10.70 9.52
C ILE A 102 21.07 9.45 9.11
N LEU A 103 21.17 8.36 9.88
CA LEU A 103 20.42 7.13 9.63
C LEU A 103 18.90 7.34 9.76
N VAL A 104 18.42 8.10 10.75
CA VAL A 104 17.01 8.48 10.88
C VAL A 104 16.56 9.23 9.63
N PHE A 105 17.36 10.18 9.15
CA PHE A 105 17.03 10.95 7.96
C PHE A 105 16.93 10.05 6.71
N MET A 106 17.93 9.19 6.48
CA MET A 106 17.91 8.24 5.36
C MET A 106 16.72 7.27 5.43
N LEU A 107 16.43 6.73 6.60
CA LEU A 107 15.29 5.86 6.84
C LEU A 107 13.97 6.58 6.54
N SER A 108 13.84 7.82 6.99
CA SER A 108 12.65 8.65 6.75
C SER A 108 12.42 8.89 5.27
N VAL A 109 13.48 9.22 4.51
CA VAL A 109 13.40 9.39 3.05
C VAL A 109 12.93 8.09 2.39
N TRP A 110 13.52 6.94 2.77
CA TRP A 110 13.08 5.65 2.24
C TRP A 110 11.61 5.35 2.54
N VAL A 111 11.17 5.56 3.78
CA VAL A 111 9.77 5.35 4.19
C VAL A 111 8.81 6.22 3.39
N ILE A 112 9.14 7.50 3.19
CA ILE A 112 8.31 8.44 2.42
C ILE A 112 8.21 8.03 0.96
N LEU A 113 9.34 7.67 0.32
CA LEU A 113 9.33 7.18 -1.06
C LEU A 113 8.49 5.89 -1.20
N ASP A 114 8.55 5.04 -0.18
CA ASP A 114 7.82 3.78 -0.16
C ASP A 114 6.30 3.96 -0.10
N TYR A 115 5.79 5.10 0.40
CA TYR A 115 4.34 5.38 0.43
C TYR A 115 3.73 5.38 -0.97
N PHE A 116 4.42 5.95 -1.96
CA PHE A 116 3.98 5.96 -3.35
C PHE A 116 3.94 4.54 -3.93
N LEU A 117 4.93 3.72 -3.57
CA LEU A 117 5.02 2.33 -4.01
C LEU A 117 3.90 1.49 -3.39
N VAL A 118 3.59 1.66 -2.11
CA VAL A 118 2.48 0.97 -1.45
C VAL A 118 1.15 1.31 -2.13
N TRP A 119 0.88 2.58 -2.37
CA TRP A 119 -0.34 3.00 -3.05
C TRP A 119 -0.48 2.31 -4.40
N LYS A 120 0.58 2.39 -5.22
CA LYS A 120 0.62 1.79 -6.55
C LYS A 120 0.40 0.28 -6.49
N ASP A 121 1.11 -0.41 -5.61
CA ASP A 121 1.03 -1.86 -5.46
C ASP A 121 -0.37 -2.32 -5.05
N ILE A 122 -1.02 -1.62 -4.10
CA ILE A 122 -2.40 -1.94 -3.69
C ILE A 122 -3.35 -1.80 -4.89
N CYS A 123 -3.26 -0.69 -5.63
CA CYS A 123 -4.07 -0.47 -6.81
C CYS A 123 -3.86 -1.57 -7.87
N GLN A 124 -2.62 -1.92 -8.16
CA GLN A 124 -2.28 -2.97 -9.13
C GLN A 124 -2.76 -4.35 -8.70
N ASN A 125 -2.60 -4.69 -7.41
CA ASN A 125 -3.07 -5.96 -6.86
C ASN A 125 -4.59 -6.08 -6.89
N ASN A 126 -5.31 -4.99 -6.60
CA ASN A 126 -6.77 -4.95 -6.73
C ASN A 126 -7.20 -5.13 -8.19
N LEU A 127 -6.55 -4.44 -9.13
CA LEU A 127 -6.85 -4.57 -10.55
C LEU A 127 -6.65 -6.01 -11.03
N LYS A 128 -5.54 -6.66 -10.62
CA LYS A 128 -5.26 -8.05 -10.94
C LYS A 128 -6.39 -8.98 -10.47
N LYS A 129 -6.83 -8.85 -9.21
CA LYS A 129 -7.93 -9.64 -8.64
C LYS A 129 -9.25 -9.46 -9.40
N ILE A 130 -9.54 -8.23 -9.83
CA ILE A 130 -10.74 -7.94 -10.63
C ILE A 130 -10.66 -8.69 -11.96
N PHE A 131 -9.53 -8.62 -12.65
CA PHE A 131 -9.36 -9.33 -13.93
C PHE A 131 -9.30 -10.85 -13.79
N GLU A 132 -8.79 -11.38 -12.68
CA GLU A 132 -8.84 -12.82 -12.38
C GLU A 132 -10.29 -13.33 -12.25
N VAL A 133 -11.25 -12.48 -11.89
CA VAL A 133 -12.68 -12.82 -11.84
C VAL A 133 -13.39 -12.62 -13.18
N LEU A 134 -12.93 -11.64 -13.98
CA LEU A 134 -13.54 -11.26 -15.25
C LEU A 134 -13.06 -12.10 -16.45
N GLN A 135 -11.96 -12.83 -16.32
CA GLN A 135 -11.50 -13.84 -17.27
C GLN A 135 -12.24 -15.16 -17.07
#